data_AF-A0A9E3UVH4-F1
#
_entry.id   AF-A0A9E3UVH4-F1
#
_cell.length_a   1.000
_cell.length_b   1.000
_cell.length_c   1.000
_cell.angle_alpha   90.00
_cell.angle_beta   90.00
_cell.angle_gamma   90.00
#
_symmetry.space_group_name_H-M   'P 1'
#
loop_
_entity.id
_entity.type
_entity.pdbx_description
1 polymer ?
#
loop_
_entity_poly.entity_id
_entity_poly.type
_entity_poly.pdbx_seq_one_letter_code
_entity_poly.pdbx_strand_id
1 'polypeptide(L)'
;MNDMEMSDRSSAGAPFSPAPVPGGRFGGMPRWPRMGRAVRLVWAGAAVMGMAAGSWAQHGHLNTGATGTSQGDSLMFANGHLFAAESGYVKDLPLADSGRFAGFFEGNITFTVLATTVDNGGPVPNAPASGSFVMAGIQSVSGPEGGRFGFWEAGSTVPTFEYGVGYDVAIPTGLWALSDASLGAGTPGADPYGHLHGRRFTATVPGLYEVSFRAFDLSGNGAGGGPIHTPSDVITIAFNAVPEPGVGTLLGMGTLGLLAMGWMRRGGRRQS
;
A
#
# COMPACT_ATOMS: atom_id res chain seq x y z
N MET A 1 5.69 33.58 38.21
CA MET A 1 7.00 34.25 38.05
C MET A 1 8.03 33.15 37.90
N ASN A 2 8.32 32.81 36.65
CA ASN A 2 9.53 32.11 36.21
C ASN A 2 9.53 32.31 34.69
N ASP A 3 10.20 33.38 34.29
CA ASP A 3 10.52 33.72 32.92
C ASP A 3 11.52 32.69 32.39
N MET A 4 11.15 32.00 31.31
CA MET A 4 12.09 31.21 30.53
C MET A 4 12.26 31.91 29.18
N GLU A 5 13.39 32.60 29.06
CA GLU A 5 13.91 33.20 27.83
C GLU A 5 13.98 32.14 26.72
N MET A 6 13.19 32.31 25.67
CA MET A 6 13.43 31.68 24.37
C MET A 6 14.48 32.52 23.66
N SER A 7 15.73 32.03 23.67
CA SER A 7 16.82 32.59 22.89
C SER A 7 16.58 32.36 21.39
N ASP A 8 16.52 33.47 20.69
CA ASP A 8 16.41 33.67 19.26
C ASP A 8 17.68 33.15 18.54
N ARG A 9 17.52 32.26 17.55
CA ARG A 9 18.58 31.86 16.63
C ARG A 9 18.05 31.90 15.20
N SER A 10 18.09 33.10 14.63
CA SER A 10 17.99 33.35 13.21
C SER A 10 19.36 33.11 12.54
N SER A 11 19.56 31.96 11.91
CA SER A 11 20.65 31.78 10.94
C SER A 11 20.09 31.90 9.53
N ALA A 12 20.24 33.09 8.96
CA ALA A 12 20.01 33.36 7.54
C ALA A 12 21.00 32.54 6.69
N GLY A 13 20.49 31.52 5.99
CA GLY A 13 21.23 30.77 4.98
C GLY A 13 21.40 31.60 3.71
N ALA A 14 22.64 31.76 3.26
CA ALA A 14 23.00 32.45 2.03
C ALA A 14 22.47 31.72 0.77
N PRO A 15 22.14 32.45 -0.32
CA PRO A 15 21.67 31.85 -1.55
C PRO A 15 22.78 31.07 -2.27
N PHE A 16 22.54 29.79 -2.52
CA PHE A 16 23.41 28.90 -3.28
C PHE A 16 23.33 29.29 -4.77
N SER A 17 24.41 29.88 -5.31
CA SER A 17 24.55 30.08 -6.77
C SER A 17 25.19 28.84 -7.39
N PRO A 18 24.51 28.11 -8.30
CA PRO A 18 25.12 26.97 -8.96
C PRO A 18 26.22 27.42 -9.92
N ALA A 19 27.40 26.82 -9.80
CA ALA A 19 28.52 27.04 -10.70
C ALA A 19 28.19 26.53 -12.12
N PRO A 20 28.66 27.20 -13.19
CA PRO A 20 28.48 26.77 -14.56
C PRO A 20 29.16 25.41 -14.82
N VAL A 21 28.41 24.47 -15.36
CA VAL A 21 28.88 23.14 -15.75
C VAL A 21 29.87 23.27 -16.91
N PRO A 22 31.09 22.72 -16.81
CA PRO A 22 32.06 22.74 -17.91
C PRO A 22 31.52 21.94 -19.10
N GLY A 23 31.54 22.55 -20.29
CA GLY A 23 31.16 21.92 -21.55
C GLY A 23 32.02 20.70 -21.86
N GLY A 24 31.52 19.52 -21.48
CA GLY A 24 32.07 18.23 -21.84
C GLY A 24 31.93 18.00 -23.34
N ARG A 25 33.07 17.93 -24.04
CA ARG A 25 33.14 17.50 -25.44
C ARG A 25 32.61 16.06 -25.53
N PHE A 26 31.53 15.86 -26.30
CA PHE A 26 31.02 14.55 -26.66
C PHE A 26 32.07 13.80 -27.49
N GLY A 27 32.86 12.96 -26.80
CA GLY A 27 33.73 11.96 -27.40
C GLY A 27 32.88 10.98 -28.21
N GLY A 28 33.37 10.66 -29.41
CA GLY A 28 32.66 9.87 -30.41
C GLY A 28 32.09 8.56 -29.87
N MET A 29 30.83 8.29 -30.24
CA MET A 29 30.17 7.03 -29.94
C MET A 29 30.99 5.87 -30.53
N PRO A 30 31.29 4.82 -29.75
CA PRO A 30 31.91 3.62 -30.27
C PRO A 30 31.02 3.02 -31.35
N ARG A 31 31.60 2.81 -32.54
CA ARG A 31 30.95 2.11 -33.64
C ARG A 31 30.74 0.65 -33.22
N TRP A 32 29.49 0.31 -32.90
CA TRP A 32 29.09 -1.04 -32.60
C TRP A 32 29.41 -1.98 -33.77
N PRO A 33 29.97 -3.17 -33.52
CA PRO A 33 30.17 -4.17 -34.56
C PRO A 33 28.84 -4.52 -35.22
N ARG A 34 28.88 -4.74 -36.54
CA ARG A 34 27.71 -5.13 -37.34
C ARG A 34 27.19 -6.51 -36.87
N MET A 35 26.33 -6.51 -35.86
CA MET A 35 25.61 -7.70 -35.44
C MET A 35 24.63 -8.13 -36.55
N GLY A 36 24.67 -9.42 -36.90
CA GLY A 36 23.78 -10.03 -37.90
C GLY A 36 22.31 -9.91 -37.51
N ARG A 37 21.41 -9.95 -38.51
CA ARG A 37 19.96 -9.71 -38.35
C ARG A 37 19.30 -10.56 -37.24
N ALA A 38 19.81 -11.78 -36.98
CA ALA A 38 19.29 -12.67 -35.94
C ALA A 38 19.54 -12.15 -34.51
N VAL A 39 20.68 -11.48 -34.25
CA VAL A 39 21.01 -10.95 -32.91
C VAL A 39 20.17 -9.71 -32.59
N ARG A 40 19.79 -8.92 -33.61
CA ARG A 40 18.91 -7.74 -33.43
C ARG A 40 17.49 -8.12 -32.99
N LEU A 41 16.98 -9.28 -33.42
CA LEU A 41 15.65 -9.77 -33.03
C LEU A 41 15.63 -10.26 -31.56
N VAL A 42 16.69 -10.90 -31.10
CA VAL A 42 16.81 -11.35 -29.69
C VAL A 42 16.90 -10.16 -28.74
N TRP A 43 17.66 -9.12 -29.11
CA TRP A 43 17.75 -7.90 -28.29
C TRP A 43 16.49 -7.04 -28.34
N ALA A 44 15.78 -6.98 -29.48
CA ALA A 44 14.48 -6.31 -29.55
C ALA A 44 13.42 -7.02 -28.68
N GLY A 45 13.42 -8.36 -28.64
CA GLY A 45 12.56 -9.13 -27.74
C GLY A 45 12.87 -8.91 -26.25
N ALA A 46 14.15 -8.83 -25.88
CA ALA A 46 14.56 -8.53 -24.51
C ALA A 46 14.24 -7.08 -24.09
N ALA A 47 14.32 -6.11 -25.01
CA ALA A 47 13.96 -4.72 -24.75
C ALA A 47 12.45 -4.52 -24.55
N VAL A 48 11.60 -5.30 -25.24
CA VAL A 48 10.14 -5.28 -25.03
C VAL A 48 9.74 -5.91 -23.68
N MET A 49 10.47 -6.92 -23.20
CA MET A 49 10.25 -7.45 -21.84
C MET A 49 10.78 -6.52 -20.73
N GLY A 50 11.76 -5.66 -21.01
CA GLY A 50 12.35 -4.74 -20.02
C GLY A 50 11.49 -3.51 -19.70
N MET A 51 10.58 -3.09 -20.59
CA MET A 51 9.69 -1.94 -20.35
C MET A 51 8.39 -2.31 -19.62
N ALA A 52 8.14 -3.61 -19.40
CA ALA A 52 7.05 -4.10 -18.55
C ALA A 52 7.46 -4.25 -17.07
N ALA A 53 8.63 -3.75 -16.68
CA ALA A 53 8.88 -3.37 -15.29
C ALA A 53 8.05 -2.11 -14.99
N GLY A 54 6.73 -2.29 -15.00
CA GLY A 54 5.77 -1.26 -14.66
C GLY A 54 6.16 -0.65 -13.33
N SER A 55 5.88 0.64 -13.18
CA SER A 55 5.80 1.36 -11.92
C SER A 55 5.48 0.42 -10.76
N TRP A 56 6.51 -0.11 -10.13
CA TRP A 56 6.37 -0.92 -8.93
C TRP A 56 5.72 0.04 -7.98
N ALA A 57 4.50 -0.29 -7.57
CA ALA A 57 3.78 0.54 -6.63
C ALA A 57 4.76 0.82 -5.49
N GLN A 58 5.09 2.08 -5.18
CA GLN A 58 5.81 2.44 -3.95
C GLN A 58 5.01 2.04 -2.68
N HIS A 59 3.95 1.27 -2.85
CA HIS A 59 2.67 1.53 -2.25
C HIS A 59 2.25 0.31 -1.45
N GLY A 60 3.02 0.08 -0.39
CA GLY A 60 2.42 -0.41 0.85
C GLY A 60 1.55 0.65 1.52
N HIS A 61 1.37 1.85 0.95
CA HIS A 61 0.65 2.98 1.53
C HIS A 61 -0.55 3.42 0.69
N LEU A 62 -1.76 3.27 1.23
CA LEU A 62 -3.00 3.85 0.71
C LEU A 62 -3.27 5.16 1.47
N ASN A 63 -3.10 6.27 0.76
CA ASN A 63 -3.21 7.61 1.32
C ASN A 63 -4.66 8.08 1.33
N THR A 64 -5.10 8.59 2.48
CA THR A 64 -6.38 9.26 2.65
C THR A 64 -6.17 10.77 2.67
N GLY A 65 -6.98 11.47 1.90
CA GLY A 65 -7.01 12.93 1.77
C GLY A 65 -8.45 13.46 1.77
N ALA A 66 -8.65 14.66 1.24
CA ALA A 66 -9.96 15.26 1.03
C ALA A 66 -10.01 16.03 -0.30
N THR A 67 -11.20 16.21 -0.86
CA THR A 67 -11.42 16.99 -2.10
C THR A 67 -11.14 18.49 -1.92
N GLY A 68 -11.10 18.94 -0.67
CA GLY A 68 -10.79 20.30 -0.24
C GLY A 68 -10.71 20.36 1.29
N THR A 69 -10.47 21.55 1.83
CA THR A 69 -10.31 21.77 3.28
C THR A 69 -11.50 22.51 3.91
N SER A 70 -12.60 22.67 3.19
CA SER A 70 -13.80 23.35 3.67
C SER A 70 -14.74 22.38 4.39
N GLN A 71 -15.61 22.93 5.25
CA GLN A 71 -16.67 22.15 5.88
C GLN A 71 -17.53 21.46 4.82
N GLY A 72 -17.71 20.15 4.97
CA GLY A 72 -18.53 19.33 4.09
C GLY A 72 -17.80 18.75 2.88
N ASP A 73 -16.57 19.20 2.58
CA ASP A 73 -15.74 18.57 1.56
C ASP A 73 -15.55 17.08 1.89
N SER A 74 -15.59 16.21 0.87
CA SER A 74 -15.55 14.77 1.08
C SER A 74 -14.11 14.29 1.29
N LEU A 75 -13.93 13.31 2.16
CA LEU A 75 -12.70 12.53 2.20
C LEU A 75 -12.51 11.76 0.90
N MET A 76 -11.28 11.39 0.58
CA MET A 76 -10.99 10.51 -0.55
C MET A 76 -9.76 9.65 -0.31
N PHE A 77 -9.68 8.52 -1.01
CA PHE A 77 -8.44 7.76 -1.12
C PHE A 77 -7.61 8.35 -2.26
N ALA A 78 -6.67 9.26 -1.93
CA ALA A 78 -5.97 10.12 -2.89
C ALA A 78 -5.20 9.33 -3.97
N ASN A 79 -4.68 8.15 -3.63
CA ASN A 79 -4.07 7.20 -4.57
C ASN A 79 -4.87 5.90 -4.69
N GLY A 80 -6.16 5.92 -4.36
CA GLY A 80 -7.03 4.75 -4.33
C GLY A 80 -7.12 4.00 -5.66
N HIS A 81 -7.07 4.72 -6.79
CA HIS A 81 -7.07 4.13 -8.13
C HIS A 81 -5.91 3.16 -8.39
N LEU A 82 -4.83 3.19 -7.59
CA LEU A 82 -3.71 2.24 -7.68
C LEU A 82 -3.95 0.94 -6.90
N PHE A 83 -4.95 0.92 -6.01
CA PHE A 83 -5.29 -0.20 -5.12
C PHE A 83 -6.65 -0.80 -5.43
N ALA A 84 -7.50 -0.06 -6.16
CA ALA A 84 -8.84 -0.48 -6.48
C ALA A 84 -8.80 -1.81 -7.26
N ALA A 85 -9.73 -2.72 -6.99
CA ALA A 85 -9.75 -4.06 -7.59
C ALA A 85 -9.74 -3.98 -9.13
N GLU A 86 -10.42 -3.00 -9.70
CA GLU A 86 -10.46 -2.73 -11.14
C GLU A 86 -9.11 -2.29 -11.75
N SER A 87 -8.15 -1.88 -10.93
CA SER A 87 -6.79 -1.54 -11.38
C SER A 87 -5.94 -2.79 -11.70
N GLY A 88 -6.40 -3.97 -11.30
CA GLY A 88 -5.63 -5.23 -11.34
C GLY A 88 -4.67 -5.40 -10.16
N TYR A 89 -4.64 -4.45 -9.22
CA TYR A 89 -3.92 -4.62 -7.96
C TYR A 89 -4.56 -5.73 -7.13
N VAL A 90 -3.74 -6.67 -6.67
CA VAL A 90 -4.13 -7.75 -5.76
C VAL A 90 -3.09 -7.84 -4.66
N LYS A 91 -3.53 -7.79 -3.40
CA LYS A 91 -2.66 -8.01 -2.25
C LYS A 91 -2.63 -9.49 -1.90
N ASP A 92 -1.50 -10.15 -2.14
CA ASP A 92 -1.31 -11.52 -1.66
C ASP A 92 -1.24 -11.58 -0.13
N LEU A 93 -1.93 -12.56 0.43
CA LEU A 93 -1.97 -12.93 1.84
C LEU A 93 -1.45 -14.38 1.96
N PRO A 94 -0.15 -14.60 2.18
CA PRO A 94 0.38 -15.95 2.45
C PRO A 94 -0.14 -16.51 3.77
N LEU A 95 -0.24 -17.84 3.87
CA LEU A 95 -0.56 -18.53 5.11
C LEU A 95 0.58 -18.33 6.14
N ALA A 96 0.26 -17.80 7.31
CA ALA A 96 1.19 -17.77 8.43
C ALA A 96 1.16 -19.13 9.16
N ASP A 97 2.30 -19.79 9.23
CA ASP A 97 2.49 -21.09 9.90
C ASP A 97 2.80 -20.99 11.40
N SER A 98 3.08 -19.77 11.87
CA SER A 98 3.62 -19.53 13.20
C SER A 98 3.32 -18.11 13.69
N GLY A 99 3.61 -17.88 14.97
CA GLY A 99 3.46 -16.59 15.61
C GLY A 99 2.01 -16.16 15.80
N ARG A 100 1.81 -14.84 15.88
CA ARG A 100 0.55 -14.19 16.23
C ARG A 100 -0.59 -14.46 15.24
N PHE A 101 -0.25 -14.78 14.00
CA PHE A 101 -1.20 -15.00 12.91
C PHE A 101 -1.26 -16.46 12.46
N ALA A 102 -0.68 -17.38 13.24
CA ALA A 102 -0.66 -18.80 12.89
C ALA A 102 -2.07 -19.31 12.55
N GLY A 103 -2.21 -19.91 11.37
CA GLY A 103 -3.48 -20.41 10.86
C GLY A 103 -4.31 -19.41 10.05
N PHE A 104 -3.84 -18.18 9.87
CA PHE A 104 -4.46 -17.17 9.01
C PHE A 104 -3.62 -16.89 7.76
N PHE A 105 -4.28 -16.49 6.68
CA PHE A 105 -3.64 -15.86 5.53
C PHE A 105 -3.45 -14.38 5.83
N GLU A 106 -2.23 -13.86 5.94
CA GLU A 106 -1.98 -12.51 6.46
C GLU A 106 -1.18 -11.62 5.51
N GLY A 107 -1.43 -10.32 5.59
CA GLY A 107 -0.65 -9.31 4.89
C GLY A 107 -1.05 -7.90 5.34
N ASN A 108 -0.49 -6.89 4.67
CA ASN A 108 -0.83 -5.50 4.98
C ASN A 108 -0.89 -4.58 3.76
N ILE A 109 -1.77 -3.59 3.89
CA ILE A 109 -1.69 -2.30 3.23
C ILE A 109 -1.72 -1.30 4.39
N THR A 110 -0.74 -0.41 4.46
CA THR A 110 -0.70 0.66 5.45
C THR A 110 -1.64 1.77 4.97
N PHE A 111 -2.64 2.10 5.77
CA PHE A 111 -3.49 3.26 5.49
C PHE A 111 -2.86 4.47 6.19
N THR A 112 -2.77 5.58 5.48
CA THR A 112 -2.14 6.83 5.96
C THR A 112 -3.08 8.01 5.73
N VAL A 113 -2.79 9.13 6.40
CA VAL A 113 -3.46 10.42 6.16
C VAL A 113 -2.43 11.41 5.65
N LEU A 114 -2.75 12.13 4.58
CA LEU A 114 -1.89 13.15 4.00
C LEU A 114 -1.68 14.32 4.99
N ALA A 115 -0.43 14.75 5.17
CA ALA A 115 -0.05 15.78 6.14
C ALA A 115 -0.39 17.20 5.66
N THR A 116 -0.83 18.05 6.58
CA THR A 116 -1.03 19.49 6.32
C THR A 116 0.17 20.35 6.73
N THR A 117 1.05 19.86 7.60
CA THR A 117 2.16 20.65 8.15
C THR A 117 3.54 20.16 7.70
N VAL A 118 4.52 21.06 7.69
CA VAL A 118 5.90 20.76 7.30
C VAL A 118 6.60 19.74 8.20
N ASP A 119 6.23 19.69 9.48
CA ASP A 119 6.83 18.78 10.47
C ASP A 119 6.54 17.31 10.15
N ASN A 120 5.42 17.04 9.46
CA ASN A 120 5.03 15.72 8.97
C ASN A 120 5.25 15.55 7.45
N GLY A 121 6.03 16.43 6.83
CA GLY A 121 6.37 16.38 5.40
C GLY A 121 5.33 17.00 4.45
N GLY A 122 4.38 17.78 4.98
CA GLY A 122 3.40 18.55 4.22
C GLY A 122 3.83 20.01 3.94
N PRO A 123 2.90 20.87 3.49
CA PRO A 123 1.53 20.53 3.10
C PRO A 123 1.54 19.65 1.84
N VAL A 124 0.90 18.49 1.93
CA VAL A 124 0.69 17.63 0.76
C VAL A 124 -0.61 18.06 0.08
N PRO A 125 -0.65 18.21 -1.27
CA PRO A 125 -1.89 18.49 -1.97
C PRO A 125 -2.98 17.49 -1.59
N ASN A 126 -4.20 18.00 -1.40
CA ASN A 126 -5.38 17.23 -0.97
C ASN A 126 -5.30 16.63 0.44
N ALA A 127 -4.46 17.15 1.32
CA ALA A 127 -4.55 16.83 2.75
C ALA A 127 -5.93 17.25 3.31
N PRO A 128 -6.50 16.48 4.26
CA PRO A 128 -7.72 16.90 4.96
C PRO A 128 -7.49 18.22 5.70
N ALA A 129 -8.56 18.90 6.08
CA ALA A 129 -8.49 20.11 6.89
C ALA A 129 -7.77 19.83 8.22
N SER A 130 -6.99 20.80 8.67
CA SER A 130 -6.40 20.74 10.01
C SER A 130 -7.49 20.63 11.07
N GLY A 131 -7.28 19.72 12.01
CA GLY A 131 -8.22 19.37 13.07
C GLY A 131 -9.15 18.20 12.76
N SER A 132 -9.15 17.65 11.55
CA SER A 132 -9.87 16.41 11.27
C SER A 132 -9.28 15.22 12.02
N PHE A 133 -10.12 14.21 12.29
CA PHE A 133 -9.71 12.94 12.85
C PHE A 133 -10.21 11.81 11.97
N VAL A 134 -9.35 11.33 11.09
CA VAL A 134 -9.72 10.40 10.03
C VAL A 134 -9.64 8.96 10.55
N MET A 135 -10.70 8.20 10.30
CA MET A 135 -10.80 6.77 10.56
C MET A 135 -11.22 6.03 9.28
N ALA A 136 -10.96 4.73 9.22
CA ALA A 136 -11.50 3.86 8.16
C ALA A 136 -12.34 2.74 8.76
N GLY A 137 -13.20 2.16 7.94
CA GLY A 137 -14.02 0.99 8.26
C GLY A 137 -14.10 0.02 7.08
N ILE A 138 -14.30 -1.26 7.37
CA ILE A 138 -14.66 -2.26 6.36
C ILE A 138 -16.16 -2.17 6.14
N GLN A 139 -16.58 -1.88 4.91
CA GLN A 139 -17.98 -1.72 4.55
C GLN A 139 -18.60 -3.03 4.04
N SER A 140 -17.87 -3.78 3.23
CA SER A 140 -18.32 -5.08 2.75
C SER A 140 -17.18 -6.06 2.54
N VAL A 141 -17.50 -7.34 2.58
CA VAL A 141 -16.58 -8.46 2.35
C VAL A 141 -17.24 -9.47 1.41
N SER A 142 -16.64 -9.68 0.25
CA SER A 142 -16.93 -10.82 -0.62
C SER A 142 -15.74 -11.78 -0.66
N GLY A 143 -15.98 -13.05 -0.96
CA GLY A 143 -14.92 -14.06 -1.01
C GLY A 143 -15.43 -15.50 -0.99
N PRO A 144 -14.55 -16.46 -0.66
CA PRO A 144 -14.89 -17.89 -0.56
C PRO A 144 -15.93 -18.17 0.54
N GLU A 145 -16.81 -19.15 0.30
CA GLU A 145 -17.81 -19.59 1.30
C GLU A 145 -17.15 -20.03 2.61
N GLY A 146 -17.73 -19.61 3.74
CA GLY A 146 -17.17 -19.85 5.08
C GLY A 146 -15.94 -19.01 5.42
N GLY A 147 -15.44 -18.21 4.47
CA GLY A 147 -14.36 -17.26 4.67
C GLY A 147 -14.74 -16.11 5.60
N ARG A 148 -13.73 -15.59 6.30
CA ARG A 148 -13.81 -14.38 7.12
C ARG A 148 -12.61 -13.50 6.81
N PHE A 149 -12.81 -12.19 6.87
CA PHE A 149 -11.76 -11.18 6.70
C PHE A 149 -11.62 -10.35 7.97
N GLY A 150 -10.41 -10.26 8.50
CA GLY A 150 -10.10 -9.65 9.78
C GLY A 150 -9.11 -8.51 9.66
N PHE A 151 -9.23 -7.53 10.56
CA PHE A 151 -8.22 -6.49 10.79
C PHE A 151 -7.63 -6.66 12.18
N TRP A 152 -6.34 -6.37 12.29
CA TRP A 152 -5.58 -6.49 13.52
C TRP A 152 -4.87 -5.17 13.80
N GLU A 153 -5.16 -4.57 14.95
CA GLU A 153 -4.38 -3.47 15.46
C GLU A 153 -2.97 -3.93 15.86
N ALA A 154 -2.02 -2.99 15.85
CA ALA A 154 -0.65 -3.26 16.29
C ALA A 154 -0.64 -3.84 17.72
N GLY A 155 0.08 -4.95 17.90
CA GLY A 155 0.16 -5.66 19.19
C GLY A 155 -1.03 -6.56 19.57
N SER A 156 -2.19 -6.48 18.90
CA SER A 156 -3.35 -7.34 19.21
C SER A 156 -3.06 -8.82 18.99
N THR A 157 -3.49 -9.70 19.90
CA THR A 157 -3.35 -11.18 19.82
C THR A 157 -4.55 -11.88 19.20
N VAL A 158 -5.63 -11.15 18.91
CA VAL A 158 -6.81 -11.60 18.17
C VAL A 158 -7.21 -10.51 17.15
N PRO A 159 -8.02 -10.82 16.11
CA PRO A 159 -8.54 -9.76 15.24
C PRO A 159 -9.29 -8.70 16.06
N THR A 160 -9.00 -7.42 15.81
CA THR A 160 -9.71 -6.30 16.43
C THR A 160 -11.16 -6.26 15.97
N PHE A 161 -11.39 -6.57 14.69
CA PHE A 161 -12.70 -6.89 14.14
C PHE A 161 -12.54 -7.90 13.00
N GLU A 162 -13.57 -8.71 12.81
CA GLU A 162 -13.60 -9.77 11.80
C GLU A 162 -15.02 -9.92 11.26
N TYR A 163 -15.14 -9.95 9.93
CA TYR A 163 -16.40 -10.02 9.23
C TYR A 163 -16.44 -11.27 8.35
N GLY A 164 -17.58 -11.97 8.34
CA GLY A 164 -17.80 -13.07 7.42
C GLY A 164 -18.01 -12.58 5.99
N VAL A 165 -17.72 -13.43 5.01
CA VAL A 165 -18.15 -13.20 3.62
C VAL A 165 -19.66 -13.00 3.57
N GLY A 166 -20.10 -11.99 2.80
CA GLY A 166 -21.49 -11.53 2.75
C GLY A 166 -21.81 -10.39 3.72
N TYR A 167 -20.85 -9.97 4.55
CA TYR A 167 -20.97 -8.72 5.29
C TYR A 167 -21.10 -7.54 4.32
N ASP A 168 -22.14 -6.73 4.49
CA ASP A 168 -22.40 -5.52 3.72
C ASP A 168 -23.27 -4.55 4.55
N VAL A 169 -22.74 -3.40 4.90
CA VAL A 169 -23.43 -2.37 5.70
C VAL A 169 -23.19 -0.99 5.10
N ALA A 170 -24.12 -0.05 5.28
CA ALA A 170 -23.91 1.32 4.80
C ALA A 170 -22.88 2.11 5.63
N ILE A 171 -22.80 1.82 6.93
CA ILE A 171 -21.89 2.47 7.89
C ILE A 171 -21.24 1.37 8.74
N PRO A 172 -19.91 1.16 8.63
CA PRO A 172 -19.18 0.20 9.46
C PRO A 172 -19.29 0.55 10.95
N THR A 173 -19.45 -0.48 11.79
CA THR A 173 -19.39 -0.32 13.24
C THR A 173 -17.97 -0.44 13.80
N GLY A 174 -17.10 -1.19 13.11
CA GLY A 174 -15.68 -1.31 13.43
C GLY A 174 -14.89 -0.26 12.66
N LEU A 175 -14.50 0.81 13.35
CA LEU A 175 -13.63 1.85 12.81
C LEU A 175 -12.26 1.80 13.47
N TRP A 176 -11.21 2.09 12.71
CA TRP A 176 -9.85 2.26 13.21
C TRP A 176 -9.27 3.60 12.78
N ALA A 177 -8.47 4.21 13.65
CA ALA A 177 -7.88 5.52 13.39
C ALA A 177 -6.84 5.43 12.28
N LEU A 178 -6.94 6.30 11.28
CA LEU A 178 -5.87 6.54 10.32
C LEU A 178 -4.96 7.68 10.78
N SER A 179 -5.58 8.72 11.36
CA SER A 179 -4.91 9.83 12.03
C SER A 179 -4.21 9.39 13.32
N ASP A 180 -3.09 10.02 13.68
CA ASP A 180 -2.38 9.75 14.91
C ASP A 180 -2.77 10.72 16.03
N ALA A 181 -3.65 10.27 16.93
CA ALA A 181 -4.09 11.05 18.08
C ALA A 181 -2.92 11.46 19.01
N SER A 182 -1.83 10.69 19.06
CA SER A 182 -0.68 11.00 19.91
C SER A 182 0.11 12.22 19.40
N LEU A 183 -0.06 12.57 18.12
CA LEU A 183 0.48 13.78 17.49
C LEU A 183 -0.52 14.95 17.52
N GLY A 184 -1.66 14.80 18.21
CA GLY A 184 -2.68 15.85 18.35
C GLY A 184 -3.73 15.88 17.23
N ALA A 185 -3.74 14.91 16.31
CA ALA A 185 -4.78 14.85 15.28
C ALA A 185 -6.19 14.82 15.90
N GLY A 186 -7.15 15.49 15.26
CA GLY A 186 -8.50 15.71 15.79
C GLY A 186 -8.65 16.93 16.71
N THR A 187 -7.55 17.56 17.14
CA THR A 187 -7.61 18.83 17.89
C THR A 187 -7.68 20.03 16.94
N PRO A 188 -8.44 21.11 17.24
CA PRO A 188 -8.59 22.25 16.33
C PRO A 188 -7.26 22.81 15.84
N GLY A 189 -7.07 22.85 14.52
CA GLY A 189 -5.86 23.38 13.87
C GLY A 189 -4.66 22.44 13.83
N ALA A 190 -4.70 21.27 14.47
CA ALA A 190 -3.62 20.28 14.41
C ALA A 190 -3.59 19.52 13.08
N ASP A 191 -2.42 18.96 12.75
CA ASP A 191 -2.24 18.14 11.56
C ASP A 191 -3.08 16.84 11.67
N PRO A 192 -3.90 16.47 10.66
CA PRO A 192 -4.63 15.20 10.66
C PRO A 192 -3.74 13.99 10.35
N TYR A 193 -2.44 14.22 10.06
CA TYR A 193 -1.46 13.19 9.70
C TYR A 193 -1.56 11.93 10.57
N GLY A 194 -1.35 10.80 9.90
CA GLY A 194 -1.16 9.54 10.58
C GLY A 194 -0.49 8.53 9.66
N HIS A 195 0.47 7.82 10.24
CA HIS A 195 1.27 6.82 9.57
C HIS A 195 1.50 5.66 10.53
N LEU A 196 0.41 4.94 10.81
CA LEU A 196 0.36 3.94 11.87
C LEU A 196 0.71 2.56 11.31
N HIS A 197 1.86 2.04 11.75
CA HIS A 197 2.39 0.74 11.34
C HIS A 197 1.92 -0.41 12.24
N GLY A 198 2.28 -1.64 11.87
CA GLY A 198 2.07 -2.83 12.70
C GLY A 198 0.68 -3.47 12.59
N ARG A 199 -0.20 -2.87 11.79
CA ARG A 199 -1.54 -3.38 11.46
C ARG A 199 -1.49 -4.45 10.39
N ARG A 200 -2.39 -5.43 10.49
CA ARG A 200 -2.51 -6.52 9.52
C ARG A 200 -3.95 -6.76 9.11
N PHE A 201 -4.11 -7.34 7.93
CA PHE A 201 -5.35 -7.93 7.47
C PHE A 201 -5.16 -9.44 7.37
N THR A 202 -6.20 -10.19 7.67
CA THR A 202 -6.19 -11.65 7.60
C THR A 202 -7.40 -12.22 6.89
N ALA A 203 -7.25 -13.40 6.30
CA ALA A 203 -8.34 -14.25 5.85
C ALA A 203 -8.25 -15.65 6.47
N THR A 204 -9.38 -16.33 6.64
CA THR A 204 -9.46 -17.67 7.26
C THR A 204 -9.48 -18.83 6.25
N VAL A 205 -9.90 -18.57 5.02
CA VAL A 205 -10.04 -19.57 3.94
C VAL A 205 -9.29 -19.08 2.72
N PRO A 206 -8.56 -19.94 1.98
CA PRO A 206 -7.85 -19.52 0.77
C PRO A 206 -8.80 -19.09 -0.35
N GLY A 207 -8.35 -18.15 -1.18
CA GLY A 207 -9.09 -17.62 -2.33
C GLY A 207 -9.06 -16.10 -2.41
N LEU A 208 -9.76 -15.56 -3.42
CA LEU A 208 -9.86 -14.13 -3.67
C LEU A 208 -10.96 -13.51 -2.79
N TYR A 209 -10.62 -12.46 -2.06
CA TYR A 209 -11.53 -11.60 -1.31
C TYR A 209 -11.55 -10.22 -1.95
N GLU A 210 -12.73 -9.63 -2.08
CA GLU A 210 -12.86 -8.21 -2.38
C GLU A 210 -13.45 -7.51 -1.16
N VAL A 211 -12.70 -6.55 -0.63
CA VAL A 211 -13.03 -5.88 0.63
C VAL A 211 -13.18 -4.40 0.35
N SER A 212 -14.35 -3.88 0.70
CA SER A 212 -14.70 -2.47 0.52
C SER A 212 -14.35 -1.67 1.76
N PHE A 213 -13.70 -0.53 1.59
CA PHE A 213 -13.30 0.39 2.64
C PHE A 213 -13.93 1.75 2.44
N ARG A 214 -14.21 2.43 3.56
CA ARG A 214 -14.68 3.82 3.55
C ARG A 214 -14.00 4.60 4.67
N ALA A 215 -13.60 5.83 4.37
CA ALA A 215 -13.02 6.74 5.34
C ALA A 215 -14.08 7.69 5.93
N PHE A 216 -13.92 8.03 7.19
CA PHE A 216 -14.80 8.88 7.98
C PHE A 216 -13.97 9.91 8.72
N ASP A 217 -14.46 11.14 8.83
CA ASP A 217 -13.95 12.11 9.79
C ASP A 217 -14.84 12.04 11.03
N LEU A 218 -14.24 11.79 12.20
CA LEU A 218 -14.95 11.77 13.49
C LEU A 218 -14.52 12.92 14.40
N SER A 219 -13.88 13.94 13.85
CA SER A 219 -13.60 15.17 14.59
C SER A 219 -14.89 15.82 15.11
N GLY A 220 -14.78 16.50 16.26
CA GLY A 220 -15.88 17.22 16.89
C GLY A 220 -15.74 18.75 16.80
N ASN A 221 -14.89 19.24 15.91
CA ASN A 221 -14.49 20.65 15.81
C ASN A 221 -14.92 21.30 14.48
N GLY A 222 -15.69 20.60 13.65
CA GLY A 222 -16.37 21.19 12.51
C GLY A 222 -17.57 22.05 12.92
N ALA A 223 -18.27 22.57 11.93
CA ALA A 223 -19.47 23.39 12.13
C ALA A 223 -20.53 22.61 12.93
N GLY A 224 -21.02 23.22 14.01
CA GLY A 224 -21.99 22.58 14.91
C GLY A 224 -21.41 21.48 15.81
N GLY A 225 -20.08 21.35 15.90
CA GLY A 225 -19.41 20.35 16.73
C GLY A 225 -19.37 18.95 16.11
N GLY A 226 -19.68 18.82 14.81
CA GLY A 226 -19.58 17.59 14.06
C GLY A 226 -18.27 17.47 13.27
N PRO A 227 -18.15 16.44 12.42
CA PRO A 227 -17.03 16.27 11.50
C PRO A 227 -16.83 17.46 10.56
N ILE A 228 -15.58 17.74 10.20
CA ILE A 228 -15.28 18.73 9.15
C ILE A 228 -15.61 18.15 7.78
N HIS A 229 -15.19 16.91 7.51
CA HIS A 229 -15.40 16.26 6.22
C HIS A 229 -16.60 15.32 6.18
N THR A 230 -17.19 15.18 5.00
CA THR A 230 -18.11 14.08 4.72
C THR A 230 -17.35 12.78 4.45
N PRO A 231 -17.95 11.59 4.68
CA PRO A 231 -17.29 10.32 4.40
C PRO A 231 -16.83 10.19 2.95
N SER A 232 -15.80 9.39 2.71
CA SER A 232 -15.30 9.16 1.35
C SER A 232 -16.25 8.36 0.49
N ASP A 233 -15.96 8.30 -0.81
CA ASP A 233 -16.42 7.20 -1.65
C ASP A 233 -15.81 5.86 -1.16
N VAL A 234 -16.47 4.77 -1.54
CA VAL A 234 -16.02 3.42 -1.22
C VAL A 234 -14.90 3.01 -2.18
N ILE A 235 -13.84 2.42 -1.65
CA ILE A 235 -12.82 1.73 -2.44
C ILE A 235 -12.89 0.23 -2.19
N THR A 236 -12.93 -0.56 -3.26
CA THR A 236 -12.84 -2.02 -3.16
C THR A 236 -11.42 -2.46 -3.47
N ILE A 237 -10.81 -3.26 -2.60
CA ILE A 237 -9.45 -3.78 -2.79
C ILE A 237 -9.51 -5.30 -2.83
N ALA A 238 -8.80 -5.88 -3.79
CA ALA A 238 -8.66 -7.33 -3.92
C ALA A 238 -7.52 -7.86 -3.05
N PHE A 239 -7.80 -8.93 -2.30
CA PHE A 239 -6.84 -9.67 -1.49
C PHE A 239 -6.88 -11.14 -1.88
N ASN A 240 -5.73 -11.76 -2.09
CA ASN A 240 -5.64 -13.15 -2.50
C ASN A 240 -5.02 -13.97 -1.37
N ALA A 241 -5.84 -14.76 -0.69
CA ALA A 241 -5.41 -15.70 0.34
C ALA A 241 -4.79 -16.93 -0.33
N VAL A 242 -3.45 -16.94 -0.42
CA VAL A 242 -2.69 -17.93 -1.18
C VAL A 242 -2.28 -19.07 -0.26
N PRO A 243 -2.75 -20.31 -0.49
CA PRO A 243 -2.15 -21.48 0.14
C PRO A 243 -0.66 -21.49 -0.14
N GLU A 244 0.15 -21.76 0.89
CA GLU A 244 1.53 -22.21 0.69
C GLU A 244 1.53 -23.27 -0.42
N PRO A 245 2.37 -23.16 -1.47
CA PRO A 245 2.51 -24.23 -2.42
C PRO A 245 3.00 -25.43 -1.62
N GLY A 246 2.09 -26.36 -1.33
CA GLY A 246 2.36 -27.43 -0.39
C GLY A 246 3.69 -28.08 -0.74
N VAL A 247 4.50 -28.42 0.26
CA VAL A 247 5.82 -29.03 0.06
C VAL A 247 5.76 -30.20 -0.93
N GLY A 248 4.64 -30.92 -0.98
CA GLY A 248 4.36 -31.95 -2.00
C GLY A 248 4.35 -31.45 -3.45
N THR A 249 3.81 -30.26 -3.74
CA THR A 249 3.84 -29.64 -5.07
C THR A 249 5.26 -29.27 -5.48
N LEU A 250 6.05 -28.69 -4.56
CA LEU A 250 7.44 -28.35 -4.82
C LEU A 250 8.31 -29.61 -5.04
N LEU A 251 8.13 -30.64 -4.21
CA LEU A 251 8.80 -31.94 -4.39
C LEU A 251 8.34 -32.65 -5.66
N GLY A 252 7.06 -32.57 -6.02
CA GLY A 252 6.51 -33.11 -7.25
C GLY A 252 7.11 -32.47 -8.50
N MET A 253 7.23 -31.14 -8.52
CA MET A 253 7.89 -30.43 -9.63
C MET A 253 9.39 -30.73 -9.70
N GLY A 254 10.08 -30.80 -8.55
CA GLY A 254 11.49 -31.16 -8.49
C GLY A 254 11.78 -32.59 -9.00
N THR A 255 10.93 -33.56 -8.62
CA THR A 255 11.09 -34.96 -9.07
C THR A 255 10.81 -35.13 -10.56
N LEU A 256 9.79 -34.44 -11.12
CA LEU A 256 9.54 -34.43 -12.56
C LEU A 256 10.69 -33.82 -13.35
N GLY A 257 11.29 -32.73 -12.85
CA GLY A 257 12.48 -32.12 -13.47
C GLY A 257 13.68 -33.07 -13.49
N LEU A 258 13.92 -33.81 -12.40
CA LEU A 258 15.00 -34.81 -12.31
C LEU A 258 14.77 -36.00 -13.25
N LEU A 259 13.51 -36.49 -13.37
CA LEU A 259 13.16 -37.57 -14.28
C LEU A 259 13.32 -37.16 -15.75
N ALA A 260 12.89 -35.94 -16.12
CA ALA A 260 13.07 -35.40 -17.47
C ALA A 260 14.56 -35.27 -17.84
N MET A 261 15.39 -34.75 -16.93
CA MET A 261 16.84 -34.68 -17.13
C MET A 261 17.48 -36.07 -17.26
N GLY A 262 17.02 -37.05 -16.47
CA GLY A 262 17.45 -38.44 -16.58
C GLY A 262 17.11 -39.07 -17.92
N TRP A 263 15.93 -38.79 -18.47
CA TRP A 263 15.50 -39.30 -19.78
C TRP A 263 16.28 -38.67 -20.94
N MET A 264 16.49 -37.35 -20.92
CA MET A 264 17.31 -36.65 -21.92
C MET A 264 18.75 -37.15 -21.96
N ARG A 265 19.36 -37.45 -20.80
CA ARG A 265 20.71 -38.03 -20.74
C ARG A 265 20.80 -39.45 -21.30
N ARG A 266 19.71 -40.24 -21.26
CA ARG A 266 19.69 -41.61 -21.83
C ARG A 266 19.40 -41.61 -23.33
N GLY A 267 18.60 -40.67 -23.82
CA GLY A 267 18.26 -40.56 -25.25
C GLY A 267 19.47 -40.20 -26.14
N GLY A 268 20.44 -39.45 -25.62
CA GLY A 268 21.62 -39.01 -26.38
C GLY A 268 22.71 -40.07 -26.64
N ARG A 269 22.61 -41.29 -26.08
CA ARG A 269 23.67 -42.31 -26.17
C ARG A 269 23.47 -43.40 -27.24
N ARG A 270 22.50 -43.27 -28.14
CA ARG A 270 22.17 -44.31 -29.16
C ARG A 270 22.59 -43.99 -30.59
N GLN A 271 23.52 -43.05 -30.81
CA GLN A 271 24.09 -42.78 -32.14
C GLN A 271 25.62 -42.81 -32.07
N SER A 272 26.18 -44.01 -32.03
CA SER A 272 27.60 -44.29 -32.34
C SER A 272 27.76 -45.74 -32.72
#